data_AF-A0A2A5F3V7-F1
#
_entry.id   AF-A0A2A5F3V7-F1
#
_cell.length_a   1.000
_cell.length_b   1.000
_cell.length_c   1.000
_cell.angle_alpha   90.00
_cell.angle_beta   90.00
_cell.angle_gamma   90.00
#
_symmetry.space_group_name_H-M   'P 1'
#
loop_
_entity.id
_entity.type
_entity.pdbx_description
1 polymer ?
#
loop_
_entity_poly.entity_id
_entity_poly.type
_entity_poly.pdbx_seq_one_letter_code
_entity_poly.pdbx_strand_id
1 'polypeptide(L)'
;MIFELMGGISVAAGVFAALLWSLYQSILKRGSLQYAHIATAVLTILGMASISALSSFFAQILGILLLATATTAAILEVRWNRVLPIFQIIFAIVLILGLPFVAQ
;
A
#
# COMPACT_ATOMS: atom_id res chain seq x y z
N MET A 1 -4.34 14.85 19.25
CA MET A 1 -3.19 15.51 18.64
C MET A 1 -1.92 14.66 18.59
N ILE A 2 -1.22 14.39 19.72
CA ILE A 2 0.08 13.66 19.64
C ILE A 2 -0.08 12.21 19.15
N PHE A 3 -1.12 11.51 19.61
CA PHE A 3 -1.40 10.13 19.21
C PHE A 3 -1.81 9.99 17.75
N GLU A 4 -2.58 10.94 17.21
CA GLU A 4 -2.98 10.97 15.80
C GLU A 4 -1.76 11.23 14.90
N LEU A 5 -0.90 12.17 15.29
CA LEU A 5 0.33 12.47 14.58
C LEU A 5 1.26 11.25 14.54
N MET A 6 1.49 10.61 15.70
CA MET A 6 2.30 9.39 15.79
C MET A 6 1.70 8.24 14.98
N GLY A 7 0.36 8.10 14.98
CA GLY A 7 -0.34 7.12 14.17
C GLY A 7 -0.12 7.33 12.67
N GLY A 8 -0.28 8.56 12.19
CA GLY A 8 -0.02 8.92 10.79
C GLY A 8 1.42 8.66 10.37
N ILE A 9 2.40 9.05 11.19
CA ILE A 9 3.82 8.80 10.94
C ILE A 9 4.11 7.30 10.88
N SER A 10 3.54 6.53 11.81
CA SER A 10 3.75 5.07 11.87
C SER A 10 3.19 4.36 10.64
N VAL A 11 2.00 4.76 10.18
CA VAL A 11 1.40 4.24 8.95
C VAL A 11 2.26 4.63 7.74
N ALA A 12 2.67 5.89 7.61
CA ALA A 12 3.50 6.34 6.50
C ALA A 12 4.83 5.58 6.42
N ALA A 13 5.52 5.41 7.57
CA ALA A 13 6.76 4.64 7.65
C ALA A 13 6.53 3.17 7.29
N GLY A 14 5.44 2.56 7.77
CA GLY A 14 5.08 1.18 7.45
C GLY A 14 4.79 0.97 5.97
N VAL A 15 4.07 1.89 5.33
CA VAL A 15 3.78 1.86 3.88
C VAL A 15 5.05 2.02 3.06
N PHE A 16 5.96 2.91 3.48
CA PHE A 16 7.25 3.09 2.81
C PHE A 16 8.14 1.84 2.93
N ALA A 17 8.22 1.23 4.11
CA ALA A 17 8.93 -0.03 4.32
C ALA A 17 8.32 -1.16 3.48
N ALA A 18 6.99 -1.24 3.42
CA ALA A 18 6.28 -2.22 2.60
C ALA A 18 6.52 -2.03 1.09
N LEU A 19 6.63 -0.78 0.64
CA LEU A 19 6.99 -0.47 -0.75
C LEU A 19 8.40 -0.98 -1.07
N LEU A 20 9.40 -0.65 -0.25
CA LEU A 20 10.78 -1.12 -0.44
C LEU A 20 10.86 -2.64 -0.44
N TRP A 21 10.12 -3.28 0.46
CA TRP A 21 10.05 -4.73 0.52
C TRP A 21 9.42 -5.35 -0.72
N SER A 22 8.30 -4.82 -1.20
CA SER A 22 7.67 -5.30 -2.43
C SER A 22 8.59 -5.12 -3.64
N LEU A 23 9.34 -4.01 -3.72
CA LEU A 23 10.38 -3.83 -4.75
C LEU A 23 11.50 -4.88 -4.61
N TYR A 24 11.96 -5.16 -3.40
CA TYR A 24 12.98 -6.19 -3.17
C TYR A 24 12.50 -7.59 -3.56
N GLN A 25 11.30 -7.97 -3.14
CA GLN A 25 10.68 -9.27 -3.47
C GLN A 25 10.39 -9.40 -4.97
N SER A 26 10.13 -8.29 -5.67
CA SER A 26 9.93 -8.29 -7.13
C SER A 26 11.17 -8.74 -7.92
N ILE A 27 12.35 -8.65 -7.31
CA ILE A 27 13.62 -9.04 -7.92
C ILE A 27 13.99 -10.47 -7.49
N LEU A 28 13.76 -10.83 -6.22
CA LEU A 28 14.15 -12.11 -5.67
C LEU A 28 13.22 -13.27 -6.02
N LYS A 29 11.90 -13.03 -6.05
CA LYS A 29 10.91 -14.08 -6.25
C LYS A 29 10.64 -14.28 -7.74
N ARG A 30 10.10 -15.44 -8.06
CA ARG A 30 9.67 -15.81 -9.42
C ARG A 30 8.22 -16.29 -9.38
N GLY A 31 7.53 -16.16 -10.52
CA GLY A 31 6.15 -16.61 -10.67
C GLY A 31 5.12 -15.63 -10.11
N SER A 32 3.99 -16.14 -9.64
CA SER A 32 2.82 -15.34 -9.22
C SER A 32 3.15 -14.34 -8.11
N LEU A 33 3.98 -14.72 -7.14
CA LEU A 33 4.38 -13.85 -6.03
C LEU A 33 5.19 -12.64 -6.51
N GLN A 34 6.00 -12.82 -7.56
CA GLN A 34 6.78 -11.73 -8.16
C GLN A 34 5.84 -10.66 -8.75
N TYR A 35 4.89 -11.10 -9.58
CA TYR A 35 3.92 -10.19 -10.21
C TYR A 35 3.01 -9.51 -9.19
N ALA A 36 2.62 -10.22 -8.12
CA ALA A 36 1.87 -9.62 -7.02
C ALA A 36 2.64 -8.46 -6.40
N HIS A 37 3.91 -8.64 -6.03
CA HIS A 37 4.72 -7.57 -5.46
C HIS A 37 5.01 -6.41 -6.43
N ILE A 38 5.22 -6.69 -7.72
CA ILE A 38 5.35 -5.65 -8.75
C ILE A 38 4.08 -4.81 -8.80
N ALA A 39 2.92 -5.45 -8.93
CA ALA A 39 1.65 -4.76 -9.00
C ALA A 39 1.37 -3.94 -7.74
N THR A 40 1.62 -4.51 -6.56
CA THR A 40 1.43 -3.80 -5.28
C THR A 40 2.39 -2.60 -5.14
N ALA A 41 3.65 -2.73 -5.55
CA ALA A 41 4.60 -1.62 -5.52
C ALA A 41 4.19 -0.48 -6.45
N VAL A 42 3.83 -0.81 -7.71
CA VAL A 42 3.37 0.18 -8.70
C VAL A 42 2.11 0.89 -8.22
N LEU A 43 1.12 0.15 -7.74
CA LEU A 43 -0.14 0.71 -7.23
C LEU A 43 0.06 1.55 -5.96
N THR A 44 1.02 1.19 -5.10
CA THR A 44 1.37 2.02 -3.94
C THR A 44 1.92 3.37 -4.38
N ILE A 45 2.84 3.39 -5.35
CA ILE A 45 3.42 4.62 -5.91
C ILE A 45 2.33 5.47 -6.59
N LEU A 46 1.48 4.86 -7.42
CA LEU A 46 0.36 5.56 -8.06
C LEU A 46 -0.64 6.10 -7.03
N GLY A 47 -0.91 5.34 -5.96
CA GLY A 47 -1.75 5.80 -4.85
C GLY A 47 -1.16 7.04 -4.19
N MET A 48 0.14 7.06 -3.89
CA MET A 48 0.82 8.26 -3.38
C MET A 48 0.76 9.43 -4.38
N ALA A 49 0.98 9.16 -5.67
CA ALA A 49 0.89 10.18 -6.72
C ALA A 49 -0.52 10.77 -6.83
N SER A 50 -1.57 9.97 -6.63
CA SER A 50 -2.97 10.45 -6.65
C SER A 50 -3.30 11.39 -5.48
N ILE A 51 -2.71 11.15 -4.30
CA ILE A 51 -2.80 12.07 -3.16
C ILE A 51 -2.12 13.40 -3.51
N SER A 52 -0.91 13.35 -4.07
CA SER A 52 -0.19 14.56 -4.51
C SER A 52 -0.92 15.34 -5.61
N ALA A 53 -1.67 14.65 -6.46
CA ALA A 53 -2.52 15.25 -7.50
C ALA A 53 -3.90 15.72 -6.97
N LEU A 54 -4.16 15.59 -5.66
CA LEU A 54 -5.42 15.97 -5.01
C LEU A 54 -6.67 15.33 -5.64
N SER A 55 -6.53 14.13 -6.21
CA SER A 55 -7.65 13.45 -6.89
C SER A 55 -8.18 12.29 -6.08
N SER A 56 -9.27 12.53 -5.35
CA SER A 56 -9.97 11.50 -4.57
C SER A 56 -10.50 10.36 -5.45
N PHE A 57 -10.93 10.65 -6.68
CA PHE A 57 -11.45 9.64 -7.59
C PHE A 57 -10.36 8.63 -7.98
N PHE A 58 -9.18 9.10 -8.38
CA PHE A 58 -8.06 8.21 -8.70
C PHE A 58 -7.57 7.45 -7.48
N ALA A 59 -7.50 8.12 -6.31
CA ALA A 59 -7.11 7.47 -5.07
C ALA A 59 -8.01 6.28 -4.72
N GLN A 60 -9.33 6.40 -4.85
CA GLN A 60 -10.27 5.31 -4.55
C GLN A 60 -10.10 4.13 -5.51
N ILE A 61 -10.01 4.39 -6.82
CA ILE A 61 -9.80 3.34 -7.84
C ILE A 61 -8.49 2.60 -7.57
N LEU A 62 -7.40 3.34 -7.38
CA LEU A 62 -6.09 2.78 -7.10
C LEU A 62 -6.08 2.03 -5.75
N GLY A 63 -6.83 2.51 -4.76
CA GLY A 63 -7.06 1.83 -3.49
C GLY A 63 -7.72 0.46 -3.67
N ILE A 64 -8.78 0.36 -4.47
CA ILE A 64 -9.45 -0.93 -4.75
C ILE A 64 -8.50 -1.92 -5.42
N LEU A 65 -7.76 -1.46 -6.44
CA LEU A 65 -6.77 -2.29 -7.14
C LEU A 65 -5.62 -2.71 -6.21
N LEU A 66 -5.14 -1.77 -5.37
CA LEU A 66 -4.10 -2.04 -4.40
C LEU A 66 -4.56 -3.06 -3.36
N LEU A 67 -5.81 -2.95 -2.90
CA LEU A 67 -6.39 -3.89 -1.94
C LEU A 67 -6.36 -5.33 -2.48
N ALA A 68 -6.78 -5.53 -3.73
CA ALA A 68 -6.78 -6.84 -4.37
C ALA A 68 -5.36 -7.42 -4.50
N THR A 69 -4.41 -6.62 -4.99
CA THR A 69 -3.02 -7.07 -5.20
C THR A 69 -2.27 -7.29 -3.90
N ALA A 70 -2.41 -6.39 -2.92
CA ALA A 70 -1.78 -6.51 -1.59
C ALA A 70 -2.35 -7.71 -0.81
N THR A 71 -3.66 -7.97 -0.90
CA THR A 71 -4.28 -9.17 -0.30
C THR A 71 -3.75 -10.44 -0.95
N THR A 72 -3.61 -10.44 -2.28
CA THR A 72 -3.02 -11.56 -3.01
C THR A 72 -1.57 -11.81 -2.57
N ALA A 73 -0.75 -10.75 -2.46
CA ALA A 73 0.62 -10.84 -1.97
C ALA A 73 0.66 -11.37 -0.51
N ALA A 74 -0.25 -10.91 0.36
CA ALA A 74 -0.34 -11.36 1.75
C ALA A 74 -0.71 -12.85 1.87
N ILE A 75 -1.60 -13.35 1.02
CA ILE A 75 -2.00 -14.77 0.99
C ILE A 75 -0.86 -15.65 0.50
N LEU A 76 -0.16 -15.22 -0.55
CA LEU A 76 0.94 -15.96 -1.16
C LEU A 76 2.23 -15.95 -0.32
N GLU A 77 2.45 -14.90 0.48
CA GLU A 77 3.59 -14.83 1.41
C GLU A 77 3.44 -15.82 2.57
N VAL A 78 4.56 -16.16 3.22
CA VAL A 78 4.62 -17.13 4.32
C VAL A 78 5.26 -16.50 5.56
N ARG A 79 4.70 -16.81 6.74
CA ARG A 79 5.18 -16.33 8.06
C ARG A 79 5.19 -14.80 8.16
N TRP A 80 6.26 -14.24 8.72
CA TRP A 80 6.42 -12.82 9.05
C TRP A 80 6.49 -11.90 7.82
N ASN A 81 6.74 -12.44 6.62
CA ASN A 81 6.72 -11.65 5.39
C ASN A 81 5.33 -11.08 5.06
N ARG A 82 4.26 -11.65 5.64
CA ARG A 82 2.88 -11.17 5.47
C ARG A 82 2.63 -9.79 6.08
N VAL A 83 3.46 -9.39 7.05
CA VAL A 83 3.27 -8.12 7.78
C VAL A 83 3.38 -6.91 6.85
N LEU A 84 4.28 -6.96 5.87
CA LEU A 84 4.54 -5.82 4.98
C LEU A 84 3.40 -5.60 3.97
N PRO A 85 2.88 -6.63 3.28
CA PRO A 85 1.64 -6.51 2.52
C PRO A 85 0.45 -5.98 3.34
N ILE A 86 0.36 -6.27 4.64
CA ILE A 86 -0.71 -5.74 5.50
C ILE A 86 -0.66 -4.21 5.60
N PHE A 87 0.52 -3.58 5.66
CA PHE A 87 0.62 -2.12 5.62
C PHE A 87 0.10 -1.53 4.29
N GLN A 88 0.32 -2.24 3.17
CA GLN A 88 -0.23 -1.84 1.87
C GLN A 88 -1.75 -2.02 1.81
N ILE A 89 -2.31 -3.03 2.48
CA ILE A 89 -3.76 -3.21 2.67
C ILE A 89 -4.35 -2.05 3.49
N ILE A 90 -3.70 -1.68 4.60
CA ILE A 90 -4.14 -0.54 5.42
C ILE A 90 -4.13 0.74 4.58
N PHE A 91 -3.08 0.98 3.81
CA PHE A 91 -3.00 2.12 2.90
C PHE A 91 -4.11 2.11 1.84
N ALA A 92 -4.38 0.95 1.24
CA ALA A 92 -5.47 0.80 0.29
C ALA A 92 -6.83 1.20 0.91
N ILE A 93 -7.11 0.76 2.15
CA ILE A 93 -8.32 1.13 2.88
C ILE A 93 -8.37 2.65 3.12
N VAL A 94 -7.26 3.26 3.52
CA VAL A 94 -7.15 4.71 3.72
C VAL A 94 -7.48 5.48 2.44
N LEU A 95 -7.00 5.02 1.28
CA LEU A 95 -7.30 5.60 -0.02
C LEU A 95 -8.78 5.44 -0.40
N ILE A 96 -9.36 4.25 -0.20
CA ILE A 96 -10.78 3.96 -0.49
C ILE A 96 -11.71 4.82 0.34
N LEU A 97 -11.39 5.01 1.62
CA LEU A 97 -12.17 5.86 2.53
C LEU A 97 -12.01 7.35 2.23
N GLY A 98 -11.08 7.73 1.35
CA GLY A 98 -10.82 9.13 1.00
C GLY A 98 -10.27 9.95 2.17
N LEU A 99 -9.73 9.32 3.22
CA LEU A 99 -9.25 10.01 4.43
C LEU A 99 -8.25 11.14 4.14
N PRO A 100 -7.30 11.01 3.18
CA PRO A 100 -6.36 12.09 2.87
C PRO A 100 -7.03 13.39 2.37
N PHE A 101 -8.29 13.33 1.92
CA PHE A 101 -9.01 14.45 1.33
C PHE A 101 -10.04 15.08 2.28
N VAL A 102 -10.30 14.47 3.45
CA VAL A 102 -11.32 14.94 4.41
C VAL A 102 -10.82 16.16 5.22
N ALA A 103 -9.50 16.31 5.36
CA ALA A 103 -8.88 17.37 6.15
C ALA A 103 -8.29 18.52 5.32
N GLN A 104 -8.60 18.56 4.02
CA GLN A 104 -8.17 19.61 3.07
C GLN A 104 -9.28 20.62 2.83
#